data_AF-A0A0C9XNW3-F1
#
_entry.id   AF-A0A0C9XNW3-F1
#
_cell.length_a   1.000
_cell.length_b   1.000
_cell.length_c   1.000
_cell.angle_alpha   90.00
_cell.angle_beta   90.00
_cell.angle_gamma   90.00
#
_symmetry.space_group_name_H-M   'P 1'
#
loop_
_entity.id
_entity.type
_entity.pdbx_description
1 polymer ?
#
loop_
_entity_poly.entity_id
_entity_poly.type
_entity_poly.pdbx_seq_one_letter_code
_entity_poly.pdbx_strand_id
1 'polypeptide(L)'
;MFQDSGGVKRYDLTGRDQQPHTSQTTTTTLSMASLILPSSPTTPIYQVHPGPEITDEILQQCSELFSNNYGIWGKTPNGKGPQAWLMYISGNRVKLSASQLRKQFILAPENTVLVVCYESKEDGLLELVGHAFATVWDYEGGHIGWVTQLVSCSLFHDITAIGLVSSHSSACHALTKYADFPIQSVDLSFCCQNAKAILTTSPVEYVKNMELRGSLFEDNCLSGAVSSAFTRFYVDHVEPLTALAHYKAHGQWLLGDLLEGHEFLIILPILQEVGP
;
A
#
# COMPACT_ATOMS: atom_id res chain seq x y z
N MET A 1 36.29 -58.31 -41.48
CA MET A 1 35.25 -59.37 -41.64
C MET A 1 33.93 -58.63 -41.61
N PHE A 2 33.53 -58.04 -42.74
CA PHE A 2 32.55 -58.60 -43.70
C PHE A 2 31.17 -58.69 -43.04
N GLN A 3 30.35 -57.67 -43.28
CA GLN A 3 29.19 -57.66 -44.21
C GLN A 3 28.00 -58.41 -43.57
N ASP A 4 26.80 -57.86 -43.53
CA ASP A 4 25.96 -57.49 -44.68
C ASP A 4 24.65 -56.90 -44.07
N SER A 5 23.72 -56.18 -44.68
CA SER A 5 23.41 -55.67 -46.03
C SER A 5 22.21 -54.72 -45.75
N GLY A 6 22.10 -53.50 -46.27
CA GLY A 6 21.84 -53.18 -47.67
C GLY A 6 20.48 -52.47 -47.78
N GLY A 7 20.45 -51.26 -48.35
CA GLY A 7 19.19 -50.58 -48.69
C GLY A 7 19.25 -49.05 -48.75
N VAL A 8 19.90 -48.51 -49.78
CA VAL A 8 20.04 -47.07 -50.06
C VAL A 8 19.10 -46.66 -51.20
N LYS A 9 18.75 -45.35 -51.23
CA LYS A 9 18.44 -44.44 -52.36
C LYS A 9 16.96 -44.01 -52.42
N ARG A 10 16.60 -42.74 -52.58
CA ARG A 10 17.26 -41.66 -53.35
C ARG A 10 16.79 -40.27 -52.86
N TYR A 11 17.69 -39.31 -53.02
CA TYR A 11 17.54 -37.88 -52.80
C TYR A 11 16.58 -37.22 -53.81
N ASP A 12 15.95 -36.11 -53.39
CA ASP A 12 15.79 -34.99 -54.31
C ASP A 12 16.11 -33.66 -53.60
N LEU A 13 16.93 -32.87 -54.28
CA LEU A 13 17.41 -31.54 -53.90
C LEU A 13 16.74 -30.56 -54.84
N THR A 14 15.78 -29.78 -54.33
CA THR A 14 15.39 -28.53 -54.97
C THR A 14 15.27 -27.46 -53.91
N GLY A 15 16.23 -26.53 -53.91
CA GLY A 15 16.20 -25.36 -53.08
C GLY A 15 15.05 -24.43 -53.47
N ARG A 16 14.51 -23.74 -52.46
CA ARG A 16 13.93 -22.41 -52.58
C ARG A 16 14.21 -21.66 -51.28
N ASP A 17 14.79 -20.48 -51.44
CA ASP A 17 14.92 -19.45 -50.42
C ASP A 17 13.60 -19.19 -49.71
N GLN A 18 13.59 -19.24 -48.37
CA GLN A 18 12.67 -18.43 -47.57
C GLN A 18 13.42 -17.83 -46.38
N GLN A 19 13.18 -16.53 -46.23
CA GLN A 19 13.80 -15.58 -45.31
C GLN A 19 13.71 -15.99 -43.84
N PRO A 20 14.59 -15.47 -42.97
CA PRO A 20 14.44 -15.63 -41.53
C PRO A 20 13.16 -14.91 -41.06
N HIS A 21 12.25 -15.68 -40.48
CA HIS A 21 11.08 -15.16 -39.76
C HIS A 21 11.56 -14.26 -38.60
N THR A 22 11.46 -12.95 -38.81
CA THR A 22 11.41 -11.95 -37.76
C THR A 22 10.19 -12.24 -36.91
N SER A 23 10.41 -12.76 -35.70
CA SER A 23 9.38 -12.77 -34.66
C SER A 23 9.17 -11.32 -34.25
N GLN A 24 8.11 -10.70 -34.79
CA GLN A 24 7.63 -9.41 -34.33
C GLN A 24 7.08 -9.59 -32.92
N THR A 25 7.86 -9.18 -31.93
CA THR A 25 7.36 -8.90 -30.58
C THR A 25 6.40 -7.72 -30.72
N THR A 26 5.11 -7.98 -30.72
CA THR A 26 4.08 -6.95 -30.56
C THR A 26 4.23 -6.35 -29.16
N THR A 27 4.94 -5.23 -29.09
CA THR A 27 4.91 -4.34 -27.92
C THR A 27 3.52 -3.72 -27.88
N THR A 28 2.63 -4.31 -27.11
CA THR A 28 1.35 -3.69 -26.77
C THR A 28 1.66 -2.51 -25.85
N THR A 29 1.78 -1.32 -26.42
CA THR A 29 1.76 -0.06 -25.68
C THR A 29 0.40 0.04 -24.99
N LEU A 30 0.39 -0.12 -23.67
CA LEU A 30 -0.75 0.24 -22.83
C LEU A 30 -1.04 1.74 -23.03
N SER A 31 -2.18 2.02 -23.66
CA SER A 31 -2.70 3.38 -23.81
C SER A 31 -3.12 3.88 -22.42
N MET A 32 -2.60 5.04 -22.00
CA MET A 32 -3.00 5.73 -20.78
C MET A 32 -4.49 6.11 -20.84
N ALA A 33 -5.33 5.31 -20.20
CA ALA A 33 -6.74 5.64 -20.04
C ALA A 33 -6.91 6.45 -18.74
N SER A 34 -7.07 7.76 -18.88
CA SER A 34 -7.57 8.61 -17.79
C SER A 34 -9.00 8.15 -17.45
N LEU A 35 -9.19 7.56 -16.27
CA LEU A 35 -10.50 7.25 -15.73
C LEU A 35 -11.16 8.56 -15.26
N ILE A 36 -11.99 9.15 -16.12
CA ILE A 36 -12.81 10.32 -15.79
C ILE A 36 -14.15 9.80 -15.25
N LEU A 37 -14.38 9.99 -13.94
CA LEU A 37 -15.68 9.72 -13.30
C LEU A 37 -16.67 10.88 -13.59
N PRO A 38 -18.00 10.61 -13.63
CA PRO A 38 -18.99 11.57 -14.11
C PRO A 38 -19.11 12.84 -13.24
N SER A 39 -19.48 13.92 -13.93
CA SER A 39 -19.15 15.32 -13.70
C SER A 39 -19.85 16.06 -12.55
N SER A 40 -19.04 16.64 -11.67
CA SER A 40 -19.29 17.89 -10.94
C SER A 40 -18.14 18.89 -11.23
N PRO A 41 -18.31 20.22 -11.15
CA PRO A 41 -17.27 21.21 -11.53
C PRO A 41 -15.98 21.14 -10.70
N THR A 42 -16.00 20.37 -9.61
CA THR A 42 -14.92 20.17 -8.62
C THR A 42 -14.57 18.69 -8.48
N THR A 43 -14.67 17.91 -9.56
CA THR A 43 -14.35 16.47 -9.48
C THR A 43 -12.84 16.29 -9.39
N PRO A 44 -12.32 15.63 -8.34
CA PRO A 44 -10.90 15.30 -8.27
C PRO A 44 -10.49 14.44 -9.46
N ILE A 45 -9.35 14.77 -10.05
CA ILE A 45 -8.74 14.04 -11.16
C ILE A 45 -7.70 13.09 -10.59
N TYR A 46 -7.87 11.79 -10.86
CA TYR A 46 -6.92 10.78 -10.42
C TYR A 46 -5.98 10.41 -11.58
N GLN A 47 -4.68 10.33 -11.29
CA GLN A 47 -3.71 9.74 -12.21
C GLN A 47 -3.03 8.56 -11.52
N VAL A 48 -2.85 7.48 -12.28
CA VAL A 48 -2.21 6.25 -11.82
C VAL A 48 -0.86 6.12 -12.51
N HIS A 49 0.20 5.97 -11.72
CA HIS A 49 1.56 5.79 -12.18
C HIS A 49 2.03 4.39 -11.77
N PRO A 50 2.17 3.45 -12.72
CA PRO A 50 2.86 2.19 -12.49
C PRO A 50 4.26 2.44 -11.96
N GLY A 51 4.76 1.58 -11.07
CA GLY A 51 6.02 1.80 -10.37
C GLY A 51 7.23 2.09 -11.28
N PRO A 52 7.40 1.43 -12.44
CA PRO A 52 8.48 1.74 -13.37
C PRO A 52 8.36 3.12 -14.03
N GLU A 53 7.15 3.70 -14.03
CA GLU A 53 6.82 5.00 -14.64
C GLU A 53 6.78 6.14 -13.60
N ILE A 54 6.95 5.83 -12.31
CA ILE A 54 7.01 6.86 -11.27
C ILE A 54 8.29 7.67 -11.43
N THR A 55 8.16 8.92 -11.86
CA THR A 55 9.29 9.84 -12.07
C THR A 55 9.72 10.54 -10.78
N ASP A 56 10.90 11.16 -10.78
CA ASP A 56 11.38 11.91 -9.62
C ASP A 56 10.58 13.21 -9.42
N GLU A 57 10.03 13.79 -10.48
CA GLU A 57 9.20 15.01 -10.42
C GLU A 57 7.91 14.76 -9.64
N ILE A 58 7.20 13.67 -9.91
CA ILE A 58 5.95 13.37 -9.19
C ILE A 58 6.22 12.95 -7.74
N LEU A 59 7.34 12.27 -7.49
CA LEU A 59 7.77 11.98 -6.12
C LEU A 59 8.15 13.23 -5.35
N GLN A 60 8.71 14.24 -6.01
CA GLN A 60 8.99 15.53 -5.40
C GLN A 60 7.69 16.22 -4.98
N GLN A 61 6.67 16.21 -5.84
CA GLN A 61 5.34 16.73 -5.49
C GLN A 61 4.70 15.97 -4.30
N CYS A 62 4.75 14.63 -4.31
CA CYS A 62 4.25 13.80 -3.19
C CYS A 62 5.03 14.05 -1.89
N SER A 63 6.34 14.22 -1.99
CA SER A 63 7.24 14.56 -0.87
C SER A 63 6.87 15.90 -0.24
N GLU A 64 6.60 16.91 -1.06
CA GLU A 64 6.16 18.22 -0.60
C GLU A 64 4.78 18.16 0.05
N LEU A 65 3.81 17.50 -0.60
CA LEU A 65 2.48 17.30 -0.04
C LEU A 65 2.54 16.58 1.30
N PHE A 66 3.26 15.46 1.39
CA PHE A 66 3.46 14.69 2.62
C PHE A 66 4.09 15.56 3.72
N SER A 67 5.22 16.21 3.40
CA SER A 67 5.99 16.99 4.37
C SER A 67 5.22 18.19 4.92
N ASN A 68 4.24 18.70 4.16
CA ASN A 68 3.40 19.83 4.55
C ASN A 68 2.10 19.42 5.24
N ASN A 69 1.64 18.18 5.09
CA ASN A 69 0.28 17.80 5.51
C ASN A 69 0.20 16.55 6.41
N TYR A 70 1.23 15.73 6.52
CA TYR A 70 1.12 14.43 7.19
C TYR A 70 1.01 14.53 8.72
N GLY A 71 2.01 15.11 9.40
CA GLY A 71 1.98 15.17 10.87
C GLY A 71 3.15 15.95 11.47
N ILE A 72 3.11 16.16 12.78
CA ILE A 72 4.15 16.82 13.58
C ILE A 72 4.75 15.80 14.56
N TRP A 73 6.07 15.79 14.71
CA TRP A 73 6.76 14.93 15.66
C TRP A 73 6.35 15.25 17.10
N GLY A 74 5.93 14.23 17.84
CA GLY A 74 5.61 14.33 19.27
C GLY A 74 6.86 14.57 20.14
N LYS A 75 6.67 14.70 21.45
CA LYS A 75 7.78 14.77 22.40
C LYS A 75 8.27 13.35 22.72
N THR A 76 9.56 13.05 22.50
CA THR A 76 10.16 11.82 23.06
C THR A 76 10.18 11.89 24.59
N PRO A 77 9.86 10.81 25.30
CA PRO A 77 9.98 10.72 26.76
C PRO A 77 11.40 10.99 27.30
N ASN A 78 12.46 10.75 26.50
CA ASN A 78 13.86 10.79 26.97
C ASN A 78 14.83 11.64 26.11
N GLY A 79 14.33 12.48 25.20
CA GLY A 79 15.18 13.34 24.35
C GLY A 79 16.13 12.59 23.39
N LYS A 80 15.98 11.26 23.27
CA LYS A 80 16.73 10.40 22.37
C LYS A 80 15.75 9.70 21.46
N GLY A 81 15.45 10.31 20.32
CA GLY A 81 14.89 9.58 19.18
C GLY A 81 15.90 8.53 18.69
N PRO A 82 15.48 7.54 17.88
CA PRO A 82 16.41 6.59 17.28
C PRO A 82 17.57 7.35 16.59
N GLN A 83 18.80 7.08 17.02
CA GLN A 83 20.04 7.81 16.69
C GLN A 83 20.38 7.91 15.18
N ALA A 84 19.56 7.34 14.30
CA ALA A 84 19.80 7.28 12.86
C ALA A 84 19.13 8.40 12.05
N TRP A 85 18.23 9.20 12.62
CA TRP A 85 17.51 10.24 11.87
C TRP A 85 17.79 11.62 12.44
N LEU A 86 18.70 12.35 11.78
CA LEU A 86 19.01 13.78 11.98
C LEU A 86 17.80 14.74 11.88
N MET A 87 16.57 14.22 11.75
CA MET A 87 15.32 14.99 11.55
C MET A 87 14.30 14.82 12.68
N TYR A 88 14.63 14.09 13.75
CA TYR A 88 13.74 13.95 14.91
C TYR A 88 13.87 15.17 15.82
N ILE A 89 13.06 16.20 15.58
CA ILE A 89 12.94 17.37 16.44
C ILE A 89 11.46 17.51 16.79
N SER A 90 11.14 17.34 18.07
CA SER A 90 9.78 17.50 18.57
C SER A 90 9.21 18.87 18.17
N GLY A 91 7.96 18.89 17.70
CA GLY A 91 7.30 20.09 17.18
C GLY A 91 7.58 20.39 15.71
N ASN A 92 8.52 19.70 15.05
CA ASN A 92 8.71 19.83 13.60
C ASN A 92 7.79 18.87 12.83
N ARG A 93 7.41 19.25 11.61
CA ARG A 93 6.70 18.36 10.69
C ARG A 93 7.52 17.11 10.36
N VAL A 94 6.84 15.98 10.24
CA VAL A 94 7.38 14.76 9.64
C VAL A 94 7.69 15.09 8.17
N LYS A 95 8.92 14.85 7.75
CA LYS A 95 9.36 15.09 6.37
C LYS A 95 9.89 13.80 5.76
N LEU A 96 9.53 13.55 4.51
CA LEU A 96 10.10 12.50 3.68
C LEU A 96 10.50 13.13 2.36
N SER A 97 11.76 12.94 1.95
CA SER A 97 12.23 13.38 0.65
C SER A 97 11.73 12.44 -0.47
N ALA A 98 11.71 12.93 -1.71
CA ALA A 98 11.42 12.10 -2.89
C ALA A 98 12.29 10.83 -2.95
N SER A 99 13.58 10.94 -2.65
CA SER A 99 14.50 9.81 -2.59
C SER A 99 14.16 8.80 -1.48
N GLN A 100 13.64 9.27 -0.34
CA GLN A 100 13.16 8.42 0.75
C GLN A 100 11.84 7.75 0.37
N LEU A 101 10.92 8.47 -0.28
CA LEU A 101 9.68 7.90 -0.80
C LEU A 101 9.97 6.76 -1.78
N ARG A 102 10.85 6.98 -2.76
CA ARG A 102 11.26 5.94 -3.71
C ARG A 102 11.83 4.72 -2.99
N LYS A 103 12.77 4.94 -2.08
CA LYS A 103 13.45 3.86 -1.34
C LYS A 103 12.52 3.08 -0.41
N GLN A 104 11.48 3.71 0.13
CA GLN A 104 10.60 3.08 1.12
C GLN A 104 9.36 2.44 0.50
N PHE A 105 8.81 3.02 -0.59
CA PHE A 105 7.50 2.63 -1.10
C PHE A 105 7.52 2.07 -2.53
N ILE A 106 8.65 2.11 -3.24
CA ILE A 106 8.79 1.60 -4.61
C ILE A 106 9.92 0.56 -4.66
N LEU A 107 9.90 -0.39 -3.72
CA LEU A 107 10.90 -1.47 -3.62
C LEU A 107 10.65 -2.60 -4.62
N ALA A 108 9.41 -2.78 -5.07
CA ALA A 108 9.02 -3.70 -6.14
C ALA A 108 8.26 -2.92 -7.21
N PRO A 109 8.95 -2.11 -8.05
CA PRO A 109 8.30 -1.20 -8.99
C PRO A 109 7.24 -1.89 -9.86
N GLU A 110 7.51 -3.10 -10.33
CA GLU A 110 6.59 -3.92 -11.13
C GLU A 110 5.26 -4.23 -10.44
N ASN A 111 5.21 -4.21 -9.10
CA ASN A 111 4.03 -4.51 -8.30
C ASN A 111 3.57 -3.29 -7.48
N THR A 112 4.21 -2.13 -7.66
CA THR A 112 3.87 -0.87 -6.98
C THR A 112 3.17 0.05 -7.95
N VAL A 113 2.26 0.84 -7.42
CA VAL A 113 1.48 1.82 -8.16
C VAL A 113 1.30 3.03 -7.25
N LEU A 114 1.60 4.21 -7.77
CA LEU A 114 1.34 5.49 -7.13
C LEU A 114 0.08 6.06 -7.75
N VAL A 115 -0.89 6.42 -6.92
CA VAL A 115 -2.01 7.24 -7.36
C VAL A 115 -1.90 8.60 -6.76
N VAL A 116 -2.13 9.59 -7.61
CA VAL A 116 -2.18 10.99 -7.25
C VAL A 116 -3.58 11.53 -7.53
N CYS A 117 -4.02 12.43 -6.68
CA CYS A 117 -5.30 13.10 -6.73
C CYS A 117 -5.06 14.59 -6.93
N TYR A 118 -5.60 15.15 -8.00
CA TYR A 118 -5.56 16.56 -8.29
C TYR A 118 -6.93 17.21 -8.13
N GLU A 119 -6.98 18.42 -7.58
CA GLU A 119 -8.16 19.28 -7.65
C GLU A 119 -7.91 20.45 -8.60
N SER A 120 -8.94 20.83 -9.36
CA SER A 120 -8.90 22.03 -10.18
C SER A 120 -9.07 23.27 -9.31
N LYS A 121 -8.13 24.20 -9.39
CA LYS A 121 -8.24 25.54 -8.82
C LYS A 121 -9.13 26.44 -9.67
N GLU A 122 -9.54 27.57 -9.11
CA GLU A 122 -10.37 28.59 -9.79
C GLU A 122 -9.70 29.15 -11.05
N ASP A 123 -8.37 29.10 -11.14
CA ASP A 123 -7.57 29.51 -12.30
C ASP A 123 -7.41 28.40 -13.36
N GLY A 124 -8.00 27.23 -13.14
CA GLY A 124 -7.92 26.07 -14.02
C GLY A 124 -6.63 25.24 -13.88
N LEU A 125 -5.74 25.59 -12.94
CA LEU A 125 -4.55 24.78 -12.64
C LEU A 125 -4.92 23.60 -11.74
N LEU A 126 -4.22 22.48 -11.93
CA LEU A 126 -4.36 21.30 -11.09
C LEU A 126 -3.40 21.38 -9.90
N GLU A 127 -3.96 21.28 -8.69
CA GLU A 127 -3.19 21.14 -7.46
C GLU A 127 -3.21 19.69 -6.98
N LEU A 128 -2.04 19.14 -6.68
CA LEU A 128 -1.94 17.83 -6.05
C LEU A 128 -2.46 17.94 -4.62
N VAL A 129 -3.56 17.25 -4.32
CA VAL A 129 -4.22 17.26 -3.00
C VAL A 129 -4.13 15.92 -2.28
N GLY A 130 -3.70 14.86 -2.97
CA GLY A 130 -3.53 13.55 -2.37
C GLY A 130 -2.59 12.65 -3.17
N HIS A 131 -1.95 11.71 -2.47
CA HIS A 131 -1.31 10.57 -3.09
C HIS A 131 -1.46 9.32 -2.23
N ALA A 132 -1.35 8.15 -2.83
CA ALA A 132 -1.27 6.88 -2.13
C ALA A 132 -0.34 5.93 -2.90
N PHE A 133 0.47 5.16 -2.18
CA PHE A 133 1.18 4.03 -2.77
C PHE A 133 0.42 2.76 -2.45
N ALA A 134 0.08 1.97 -3.46
CA ALA A 134 -0.30 0.58 -3.26
C ALA A 134 0.82 -0.33 -3.78
N THR A 135 1.06 -1.43 -3.08
CA THR A 135 1.96 -2.48 -3.56
C THR A 135 1.31 -3.83 -3.36
N VAL A 136 1.42 -4.68 -4.37
CA VAL A 136 0.90 -6.04 -4.35
C VAL A 136 2.05 -7.03 -4.13
N TRP A 137 1.80 -8.09 -3.36
CA TRP A 137 2.71 -9.22 -3.26
C TRP A 137 1.98 -10.51 -2.90
N ASP A 138 2.68 -11.62 -3.09
CA ASP A 138 2.17 -12.96 -2.82
C ASP A 138 2.42 -13.33 -1.35
N TYR A 139 1.48 -14.06 -0.76
CA TYR A 139 1.65 -14.69 0.55
C TYR A 139 1.11 -16.13 0.52
N GLU A 140 1.39 -16.91 1.57
CA GLU A 140 0.83 -18.27 1.68
C GLU A 140 -0.70 -18.19 1.84
N GLY A 141 -1.41 -18.42 0.74
CA GLY A 141 -2.88 -18.38 0.68
C GLY A 141 -3.48 -17.33 -0.26
N GLY A 142 -2.68 -16.51 -0.96
CA GLY A 142 -3.21 -15.57 -1.97
C GLY A 142 -2.28 -14.39 -2.31
N HIS A 143 -2.90 -13.28 -2.71
CA HIS A 143 -2.24 -12.01 -3.03
C HIS A 143 -2.81 -10.90 -2.15
N ILE A 144 -1.97 -10.00 -1.65
CA ILE A 144 -2.42 -8.85 -0.88
C ILE A 144 -2.11 -7.55 -1.60
N GLY A 145 -3.07 -6.62 -1.60
CA GLY A 145 -2.83 -5.22 -1.90
C GLY A 145 -2.67 -4.42 -0.61
N TRP A 146 -1.52 -3.79 -0.43
CA TRP A 146 -1.24 -2.97 0.75
C TRP A 146 -1.09 -1.51 0.39
N VAL A 147 -1.79 -0.65 1.12
CA VAL A 147 -1.69 0.79 0.91
C VAL A 147 -0.89 1.46 2.00
N THR A 148 0.15 2.16 1.57
CA THR A 148 0.96 3.04 2.40
C THR A 148 0.71 4.49 2.03
N GLN A 149 0.78 5.37 3.02
CA GLN A 149 0.62 6.82 2.83
C GLN A 149 -0.69 7.18 2.11
N LEU A 150 -1.82 6.61 2.54
CA LEU A 150 -3.11 6.80 1.87
C LEU A 150 -3.58 8.26 1.93
N VAL A 151 -3.76 8.85 0.75
CA VAL A 151 -4.65 9.98 0.46
C VAL A 151 -5.39 9.69 -0.87
N SER A 152 -6.44 8.85 -0.78
CA SER A 152 -7.45 8.38 -1.78
C SER A 152 -7.01 7.76 -3.15
N CYS A 153 -7.50 6.55 -3.50
CA CYS A 153 -7.14 5.79 -4.73
C CYS A 153 -8.03 4.56 -5.13
N SER A 154 -8.11 4.22 -6.44
CA SER A 154 -8.86 3.13 -7.11
C SER A 154 -8.12 1.81 -7.47
N LEU A 155 -6.91 1.55 -6.94
CA LEU A 155 -6.00 0.44 -7.35
C LEU A 155 -6.37 -0.99 -6.90
N PHE A 156 -7.54 -1.18 -6.32
CA PHE A 156 -7.88 -2.39 -5.57
C PHE A 156 -8.67 -3.42 -6.39
N HIS A 157 -8.40 -3.54 -7.69
CA HIS A 157 -9.00 -4.61 -8.48
C HIS A 157 -8.31 -5.95 -8.13
N ASP A 158 -9.09 -7.02 -7.98
CA ASP A 158 -8.63 -8.40 -7.73
C ASP A 158 -7.80 -8.67 -6.47
N ILE A 159 -7.83 -7.77 -5.47
CA ILE A 159 -7.24 -8.06 -4.15
C ILE A 159 -8.20 -8.92 -3.31
N THR A 160 -7.66 -9.86 -2.53
CA THR A 160 -8.47 -10.72 -1.62
C THR A 160 -8.44 -10.22 -0.19
N ALA A 161 -7.49 -9.34 0.14
CA ALA A 161 -7.35 -8.70 1.44
C ALA A 161 -6.84 -7.27 1.29
N ILE A 162 -7.26 -6.41 2.21
CA ILE A 162 -6.78 -5.04 2.35
C ILE A 162 -6.35 -4.80 3.79
N GLY A 163 -5.20 -4.13 3.97
CA GLY A 163 -4.64 -3.83 5.29
C GLY A 163 -4.23 -2.38 5.43
N LEU A 164 -4.30 -1.88 6.66
CA LEU A 164 -3.79 -0.57 7.07
C LEU A 164 -3.14 -0.66 8.45
N VAL A 165 -2.05 0.08 8.62
CA VAL A 165 -1.50 0.45 9.93
C VAL A 165 -1.58 1.96 10.08
N SER A 166 -2.25 2.43 11.13
CA SER A 166 -2.42 3.87 11.36
C SER A 166 -2.68 4.21 12.83
N SER A 167 -2.16 5.34 13.27
CA SER A 167 -2.52 5.95 14.55
C SER A 167 -3.98 6.47 14.58
N HIS A 168 -4.57 6.77 13.42
CA HIS A 168 -5.88 7.42 13.35
C HIS A 168 -7.04 6.43 13.25
N SER A 169 -7.96 6.51 14.23
CA SER A 169 -9.19 5.72 14.24
C SER A 169 -10.08 5.96 13.02
N SER A 170 -10.14 7.21 12.53
CA SER A 170 -10.87 7.55 11.30
C SER A 170 -10.31 6.88 10.05
N ALA A 171 -8.99 6.67 9.97
CA ALA A 171 -8.37 5.99 8.83
C ALA A 171 -8.72 4.50 8.84
N CYS A 172 -8.69 3.87 10.03
CA CYS A 172 -9.15 2.49 10.19
C CYS A 172 -10.63 2.34 9.83
N HIS A 173 -11.49 3.27 10.27
CA HIS A 173 -12.91 3.28 9.91
C HIS A 173 -13.11 3.47 8.40
N ALA A 174 -12.34 4.34 7.75
CA ALA A 174 -12.39 4.48 6.29
C ALA A 174 -12.07 3.15 5.59
N LEU A 175 -11.06 2.40 6.06
CA LEU A 175 -10.75 1.08 5.52
C LEU A 175 -11.91 0.09 5.68
N THR A 176 -12.59 0.08 6.84
CA THR A 176 -13.75 -0.80 7.05
C THR A 176 -14.89 -0.48 6.10
N LYS A 177 -15.16 0.81 5.85
CA LYS A 177 -16.16 1.23 4.86
C LYS A 177 -15.77 0.82 3.45
N TYR A 178 -14.48 0.93 3.11
CA TYR A 178 -13.98 0.51 1.82
C TYR A 178 -14.20 -1.00 1.59
N ALA A 179 -13.95 -1.82 2.61
CA ALA A 179 -14.15 -3.27 2.57
C ALA A 179 -15.60 -3.72 2.84
N ASP A 180 -16.56 -2.78 2.90
CA ASP A 180 -17.97 -3.01 3.20
C ASP A 180 -18.26 -3.73 4.54
N PHE A 181 -17.47 -3.39 5.58
CA PHE A 181 -17.70 -3.84 6.95
C PHE A 181 -18.07 -2.67 7.88
N PRO A 182 -19.08 -2.81 8.75
CA PRO A 182 -19.31 -1.84 9.83
C PRO A 182 -18.20 -1.96 10.88
N ILE A 183 -17.48 -0.87 11.18
CA ILE A 183 -16.35 -0.89 12.11
C ILE A 183 -16.69 -1.51 13.47
N GLN A 184 -17.92 -1.37 13.96
CA GLN A 184 -18.37 -1.88 15.26
C GLN A 184 -18.63 -3.40 15.30
N SER A 185 -18.63 -4.06 14.14
CA SER A 185 -18.93 -5.49 14.02
C SER A 185 -17.94 -6.21 13.09
N VAL A 186 -16.80 -5.59 12.79
CA VAL A 186 -15.71 -6.26 12.07
C VAL A 186 -15.26 -7.47 12.89
N ASP A 187 -15.27 -8.63 12.24
CA ASP A 187 -14.62 -9.82 12.79
C ASP A 187 -13.11 -9.72 12.57
N LEU A 188 -12.36 -9.65 13.67
CA LEU A 188 -10.90 -9.57 13.65
C LEU A 188 -10.22 -10.95 13.49
N SER A 189 -10.99 -12.05 13.37
CA SER A 189 -10.45 -13.40 13.14
C SER A 189 -9.55 -13.47 11.90
N PHE A 190 -9.98 -12.83 10.79
CA PHE A 190 -9.19 -12.75 9.57
C PHE A 190 -7.86 -12.02 9.80
N CYS A 191 -7.90 -10.89 10.51
CA CYS A 191 -6.69 -10.14 10.88
C CYS A 191 -5.75 -11.01 11.74
N CYS A 192 -6.27 -11.66 12.79
CA CYS A 192 -5.51 -12.53 13.68
C CYS A 192 -4.77 -13.64 12.91
N GLN A 193 -5.49 -14.34 12.03
CA GLN A 193 -4.98 -15.49 11.28
C GLN A 193 -3.93 -15.09 10.23
N ASN A 194 -4.11 -13.95 9.57
CA ASN A 194 -3.33 -13.59 8.38
C ASN A 194 -2.25 -12.53 8.64
N ALA A 195 -2.34 -11.73 9.71
CA ALA A 195 -1.46 -10.59 9.92
C ALA A 195 0.03 -10.97 9.89
N LYS A 196 0.42 -12.04 10.58
CA LYS A 196 1.82 -12.46 10.64
C LYS A 196 2.36 -12.82 9.24
N ALA A 197 1.61 -13.61 8.48
CA ALA A 197 2.00 -14.01 7.13
C ALA A 197 2.08 -12.79 6.19
N ILE A 198 1.07 -11.93 6.23
CA ILE A 198 1.01 -10.70 5.44
C ILE A 198 2.19 -9.76 5.72
N LEU A 199 2.47 -9.49 6.99
CA LEU A 199 3.55 -8.58 7.36
C LEU A 199 4.90 -9.17 6.96
N THR A 200 5.20 -10.41 7.36
CA THR A 200 6.53 -11.02 7.13
C THR A 200 6.89 -11.20 5.65
N THR A 201 5.90 -11.29 4.77
CA THR A 201 6.08 -11.37 3.30
C THR A 201 6.18 -9.99 2.63
N SER A 202 5.91 -8.90 3.35
CA SER A 202 5.86 -7.56 2.77
C SER A 202 7.19 -7.16 2.11
N PRO A 203 7.18 -6.60 0.88
CA PRO A 203 8.36 -6.01 0.27
C PRO A 203 8.78 -4.72 0.98
N VAL A 204 7.89 -4.12 1.79
CA VAL A 204 8.14 -2.88 2.52
C VAL A 204 8.79 -3.20 3.88
N GLU A 205 10.08 -2.85 4.01
CA GLU A 205 10.91 -3.29 5.12
C GLU A 205 10.38 -2.88 6.51
N TYR A 206 9.80 -1.69 6.65
CA TYR A 206 9.26 -1.26 7.93
C TYR A 206 7.98 -2.01 8.30
N VAL A 207 7.18 -2.45 7.32
CA VAL A 207 5.97 -3.28 7.49
C VAL A 207 6.36 -4.70 7.85
N LYS A 208 7.36 -5.25 7.16
CA LYS A 208 7.90 -6.59 7.43
C LYS A 208 8.35 -6.81 8.86
N ASN A 209 8.96 -5.78 9.46
CA ASN A 209 9.57 -5.85 10.78
C ASN A 209 8.68 -5.28 11.90
N MET A 210 7.40 -5.01 11.64
CA MET A 210 6.47 -4.59 12.69
C MET A 210 6.23 -5.73 13.68
N GLU A 211 6.23 -5.41 14.97
CA GLU A 211 5.88 -6.38 16.01
C GLU A 211 4.38 -6.31 16.26
N LEU A 212 3.68 -7.43 16.09
CA LEU A 212 2.25 -7.55 16.40
C LEU A 212 2.03 -7.49 17.92
N ARG A 213 1.11 -6.63 18.38
CA ARG A 213 0.84 -6.36 19.80
C ARG A 213 -0.65 -6.28 20.09
N GLY A 214 -1.02 -6.57 21.33
CA GLY A 214 -2.40 -6.51 21.80
C GLY A 214 -3.04 -7.90 21.97
N SER A 215 -4.22 -7.93 22.58
CA SER A 215 -4.91 -9.18 22.93
C SER A 215 -5.33 -10.03 21.74
N LEU A 216 -5.32 -9.49 20.52
CA LEU A 216 -5.55 -10.26 19.30
C LEU A 216 -4.38 -11.18 18.95
N PHE A 217 -3.17 -10.86 19.40
CA PHE A 217 -1.93 -11.56 19.03
C PHE A 217 -1.15 -12.12 20.22
N GLU A 218 -1.39 -11.59 21.42
CA GLU A 218 -0.66 -11.93 22.64
C GLU A 218 -1.60 -12.50 23.72
N ASP A 219 -1.29 -13.69 24.23
CA ASP A 219 -2.01 -14.27 25.36
C ASP A 219 -1.89 -13.38 26.61
N ASN A 220 -3.01 -13.19 27.32
CA ASN A 220 -3.08 -12.41 28.57
C ASN A 220 -2.60 -10.95 28.44
N CYS A 221 -2.76 -10.32 27.27
CA CYS A 221 -2.40 -8.91 27.10
C CYS A 221 -3.29 -7.99 27.96
N LEU A 222 -2.68 -7.25 28.90
CA LEU A 222 -3.36 -6.32 29.80
C LEU A 222 -3.19 -4.84 29.39
N SER A 223 -2.62 -4.59 28.21
CA SER A 223 -2.29 -3.22 27.76
C SER A 223 -3.51 -2.39 27.35
N GLY A 224 -4.67 -3.02 27.16
CA GLY A 224 -5.86 -2.41 26.59
C GLY A 224 -5.85 -2.33 25.05
N ALA A 225 -4.71 -2.60 24.40
CA ALA A 225 -4.65 -2.76 22.95
C ALA A 225 -5.25 -4.11 22.53
N VAL A 226 -6.04 -4.12 21.45
CA VAL A 226 -6.60 -5.35 20.87
C VAL A 226 -5.80 -5.73 19.63
N SER A 227 -5.82 -4.90 18.58
CA SER A 227 -5.11 -5.16 17.32
C SER A 227 -4.17 -3.99 17.00
N SER A 228 -2.88 -4.18 17.27
CA SER A 228 -1.88 -3.14 17.14
C SER A 228 -0.56 -3.66 16.57
N ALA A 229 0.22 -2.75 15.99
CA ALA A 229 1.58 -2.99 15.57
C ALA A 229 2.50 -1.99 16.27
N PHE A 230 3.61 -2.46 16.85
CA PHE A 230 4.68 -1.60 17.34
C PHE A 230 5.54 -1.15 16.15
N THR A 231 5.23 0.04 15.65
CA THR A 231 5.90 0.62 14.47
C THR A 231 7.10 1.48 14.83
N ARG A 232 7.35 1.72 16.13
CA ARG A 232 8.35 2.69 16.64
C ARG A 232 8.08 4.11 16.13
N PHE A 233 6.84 4.39 15.74
CA PHE A 233 6.41 5.68 15.23
C PHE A 233 5.84 6.53 16.37
N TYR A 234 6.66 7.46 16.87
CA TYR A 234 6.33 8.31 18.01
C TYR A 234 5.83 9.68 17.52
N VAL A 235 4.55 9.74 17.14
CA VAL A 235 3.85 11.00 16.79
C VAL A 235 3.18 11.63 18.00
N ASP A 236 2.72 12.88 17.87
CA ASP A 236 1.83 13.46 18.87
C ASP A 236 0.45 12.78 18.78
N HIS A 237 0.04 12.12 19.86
CA HIS A 237 -1.21 11.36 19.91
C HIS A 237 -2.41 12.23 20.33
N VAL A 238 -2.26 13.54 20.57
CA VAL A 238 -3.39 14.40 21.01
C VAL A 238 -4.58 14.31 20.06
N GLU A 239 -4.35 14.51 18.76
CA GLU A 239 -5.42 14.41 17.75
C GLU A 239 -5.93 12.96 17.57
N PRO A 240 -5.07 11.94 17.37
CA PRO A 240 -5.49 10.54 17.34
C PRO A 240 -6.31 10.08 18.55
N LEU A 241 -5.90 10.44 19.77
CA LEU A 241 -6.59 10.07 21.01
C LEU A 241 -7.92 10.81 21.16
N THR A 242 -8.01 12.06 20.71
CA THR A 242 -9.28 12.81 20.68
C THR A 242 -10.27 12.13 19.75
N ALA A 243 -9.83 11.75 18.54
CA ALA A 243 -10.66 10.99 17.61
C ALA A 243 -11.06 9.64 18.20
N LEU A 244 -10.12 8.89 18.78
CA LEU A 244 -10.36 7.61 19.43
C LEU A 244 -11.42 7.70 20.54
N ALA A 245 -11.35 8.73 21.39
CA ALA A 245 -12.31 8.94 22.47
C ALA A 245 -13.73 9.10 21.92
N HIS A 246 -13.89 9.81 20.79
CA HIS A 246 -15.18 9.94 20.11
C HIS A 246 -15.73 8.57 19.67
N TYR A 247 -14.92 7.72 19.03
CA TYR A 247 -15.35 6.38 18.61
C TYR A 247 -15.72 5.48 19.81
N LYS A 248 -14.93 5.53 20.88
CA LYS A 248 -15.19 4.74 22.10
C LYS A 248 -16.47 5.16 22.81
N ALA A 249 -16.72 6.47 22.92
CA ALA A 249 -17.93 7.00 23.55
C ALA A 249 -19.22 6.52 22.87
N HIS A 250 -19.17 6.25 21.56
CA HIS A 250 -20.30 5.74 20.78
C HIS A 250 -20.34 4.21 20.70
N GLY A 251 -19.44 3.49 21.39
CA GLY A 251 -19.38 2.03 21.37
C GLY A 251 -18.94 1.43 20.03
N GLN A 252 -18.28 2.22 19.18
CA GLN A 252 -17.98 1.84 17.80
C GLN A 252 -16.54 1.34 17.60
N TRP A 253 -15.73 1.30 18.66
CA TRP A 253 -14.29 1.02 18.54
C TRP A 253 -13.90 -0.37 19.04
N LEU A 254 -13.20 -1.13 18.18
CA LEU A 254 -12.83 -2.53 18.45
C LEU A 254 -11.33 -2.78 18.62
N LEU A 255 -10.47 -1.90 18.10
CA LEU A 255 -9.03 -2.17 18.01
C LEU A 255 -8.28 -1.88 19.33
N GLY A 256 -9.00 -1.43 20.36
CA GLY A 256 -8.48 -1.20 21.71
C GLY A 256 -7.85 0.19 21.90
N ASP A 257 -6.92 0.28 22.84
CA ASP A 257 -6.17 1.50 23.16
C ASP A 257 -5.05 1.77 22.16
N LEU A 258 -4.82 3.06 21.85
CA LEU A 258 -3.66 3.50 21.09
C LEU A 258 -2.48 3.69 22.06
N LEU A 259 -1.53 2.76 22.03
CA LEU A 259 -0.32 2.82 22.85
C LEU A 259 0.74 3.74 22.23
N GLU A 260 1.64 4.28 23.04
CA GLU A 260 2.74 5.12 22.55
C GLU A 260 3.70 4.31 21.66
N GLY A 261 4.10 4.88 20.52
CA GLY A 261 4.98 4.21 19.55
C GLY A 261 4.32 3.07 18.77
N HIS A 262 3.02 2.88 18.96
CA HIS A 262 2.20 1.87 18.30
C HIS A 262 1.17 2.52 17.40
N GLU A 263 0.68 1.72 16.46
CA GLU A 263 -0.42 2.07 15.57
C GLU A 263 -1.45 0.96 15.59
N PHE A 264 -2.70 1.28 15.23
CA PHE A 264 -3.71 0.25 15.05
C PHE A 264 -3.39 -0.55 13.80
N LEU A 265 -3.57 -1.86 13.88
CA LEU A 265 -3.50 -2.75 12.73
C LEU A 265 -4.90 -3.24 12.42
N ILE A 266 -5.31 -3.11 11.16
CA ILE A 266 -6.55 -3.69 10.67
C ILE A 266 -6.31 -4.31 9.29
N ILE A 267 -6.72 -5.57 9.13
CA ILE A 267 -6.64 -6.32 7.89
C ILE A 267 -8.00 -7.00 7.69
N LEU A 268 -8.59 -6.79 6.52
CA LEU A 268 -9.93 -7.25 6.18
C LEU A 268 -9.88 -8.05 4.88
N PRO A 269 -10.71 -9.09 4.72
CA PRO A 269 -10.93 -9.70 3.42
C PRO A 269 -11.69 -8.72 2.52
N ILE A 270 -11.48 -8.81 1.20
CA ILE A 270 -12.35 -8.15 0.22
C ILE A 270 -13.39 -9.17 -0.25
N LEU A 271 -14.66 -8.85 -0.01
CA LEU A 271 -15.77 -9.62 -0.55
C LEU A 271 -15.90 -9.30 -2.04
N GLN A 272 -15.39 -10.17 -2.91
CA GLN A 272 -15.68 -10.06 -4.33
C GLN A 272 -17.17 -10.38 -4.54
N GLU A 273 -17.89 -9.51 -5.26
CA GLU A 273 -19.19 -9.90 -5.79
C GLU A 273 -18.98 -11.09 -6.73
N VAL A 274 -19.53 -12.25 -6.37
CA VAL A 274 -19.65 -13.36 -7.29
C VAL A 274 -20.61 -12.89 -8.38
N GLY A 275 -20.07 -12.51 -9.53
CA GLY A 275 -20.88 -12.11 -10.68
C GLY A 275 -21.90 -13.21 -11.03
N PRO A 276 -23.08 -12.84 -11.56
CA PRO A 276 -24.14 -13.78 -11.91
C PRO A 276 -23.69 -14.84 -12.93
#